data_AF-A0A9E1Q648-F1
#
_entry.id   AF-A0A9E1Q648-F1
#
_cell.length_a   1.000
_cell.length_b   1.000
_cell.length_c   1.000
_cell.angle_alpha   90.00
_cell.angle_beta   90.00
_cell.angle_gamma   90.00
#
_symmetry.space_group_name_H-M   'P 1'
#
loop_
_entity.id
_entity.type
_entity.pdbx_description
1 polymer ?
#
loop_
_entity_poly.entity_id
_entity_poly.type
_entity_poly.pdbx_seq_one_letter_code
_entity_poly.pdbx_strand_id
1 'polypeptide(L)'
;MKFILNTFIFCLFASSFSAQTTITLDNHFEDWNLAPSWSDDGVGNINKAAITHDIDWVYFYIRTTNEVALDENTLPNSIRLVIDFDN
;
A
#
# COMPACT_ATOMS: atom_id res chain seq x y z
N MET A 1 -18.37 -34.09 25.40
CA MET A 1 -18.77 -32.76 24.87
C MET A 1 -17.85 -31.59 25.22
N LYS A 2 -16.78 -31.74 26.05
CA LYS A 2 -15.84 -30.63 26.35
C LYS A 2 -14.61 -30.55 25.43
N PHE A 3 -14.31 -31.60 24.67
CA PHE A 3 -13.13 -31.66 23.79
C PHE A 3 -13.32 -30.97 22.43
N ILE A 4 -14.55 -30.86 21.94
CA ILE A 4 -14.85 -30.27 20.62
C ILE A 4 -14.89 -28.72 20.71
N LEU A 5 -15.24 -28.18 21.88
CA LEU A 5 -15.35 -26.74 22.07
C LEU A 5 -13.97 -26.03 22.05
N ASN A 6 -12.91 -26.73 22.45
CA ASN A 6 -11.57 -26.13 22.56
C ASN A 6 -10.83 -26.06 21.21
N THR A 7 -11.20 -26.92 20.25
CA THR A 7 -10.60 -26.90 18.90
C THR A 7 -11.16 -25.78 18.03
N PHE A 8 -12.43 -25.40 18.22
CA PHE A 8 -13.04 -24.31 17.45
C PHE A 8 -12.48 -22.93 17.80
N ILE A 9 -12.07 -22.71 19.05
CA ILE A 9 -11.50 -21.43 19.49
C ILE A 9 -10.08 -21.25 18.92
N PHE A 10 -9.30 -22.32 18.77
CA PHE A 10 -7.93 -22.22 18.23
C PHE A 10 -7.90 -21.88 16.73
N CYS A 11 -8.90 -22.32 15.94
CA CYS A 11 -9.01 -21.97 14.51
C CYS A 11 -9.47 -20.53 14.27
N LEU A 12 -10.20 -19.90 15.21
CA LEU A 12 -10.69 -18.53 15.08
C LEU A 12 -9.60 -17.46 15.29
N PHE A 13 -8.49 -17.81 15.94
CA PHE A 13 -7.33 -16.91 16.11
C PHE A 13 -6.28 -17.03 15.00
N ALA A 14 -6.35 -18.04 14.14
CA ALA A 14 -5.37 -18.27 13.07
C ALA A 14 -5.71 -17.55 11.74
N SER A 15 -6.89 -16.93 11.62
CA SER A 15 -7.35 -16.30 10.39
C SER A 15 -6.88 -14.84 10.20
N SER A 16 -6.10 -14.30 11.14
CA SER A 16 -5.49 -12.96 10.99
C SER A 16 -4.09 -13.02 10.36
N PHE A 17 -3.82 -14.00 9.51
CA PHE A 17 -2.72 -13.86 8.56
C PHE A 17 -3.19 -12.83 7.54
N SER A 18 -2.85 -11.56 7.79
CA SER A 18 -2.97 -10.52 6.77
C SER A 18 -2.12 -11.01 5.61
N ALA A 19 -2.78 -11.49 4.55
CA ALA A 19 -2.12 -11.70 3.29
C ALA A 19 -1.70 -10.31 2.82
N GLN A 20 -0.47 -9.92 3.16
CA GLN A 20 0.13 -8.74 2.61
C GLN A 20 0.29 -9.05 1.12
N THR A 21 -0.65 -8.55 0.32
CA THR A 21 -0.63 -8.69 -1.13
C THR A 21 0.71 -8.13 -1.59
N THR A 22 1.56 -9.00 -2.13
CA THR A 22 2.85 -8.61 -2.70
C THR A 22 2.58 -7.53 -3.74
N ILE A 23 3.11 -6.32 -3.52
CA ILE A 23 3.05 -5.26 -4.51
C ILE A 23 4.00 -5.62 -5.63
N THR A 24 3.47 -5.74 -6.86
CA THR A 24 4.30 -5.88 -8.06
C THR A 24 4.34 -4.54 -8.80
N LEU A 25 5.52 -4.08 -9.19
CA LEU A 25 5.69 -2.83 -9.95
C LEU A 25 5.49 -3.07 -11.45
N ASP A 26 4.28 -3.47 -11.85
CA ASP A 26 3.94 -3.90 -13.21
C ASP A 26 2.78 -3.11 -13.84
N ASN A 27 2.42 -1.97 -13.22
CA ASN A 27 1.26 -1.13 -13.56
C ASN A 27 -0.12 -1.76 -13.26
N HIS A 28 -0.20 -2.87 -12.53
CA HIS A 28 -1.47 -3.34 -11.97
C HIS A 28 -1.79 -2.63 -10.64
N PHE A 29 -2.36 -1.44 -10.74
CA PHE A 29 -2.60 -0.58 -9.56
C PHE A 29 -3.65 -1.11 -8.56
N GLU A 30 -4.39 -2.16 -8.90
CA GLU A 30 -5.38 -2.79 -8.00
C GLU A 30 -4.72 -3.50 -6.81
N ASP A 31 -3.43 -3.84 -6.91
CA ASP A 31 -2.64 -4.42 -5.81
C ASP A 31 -2.59 -3.50 -4.57
N TRP A 32 -2.84 -2.20 -4.77
CA TRP A 32 -2.81 -1.17 -3.74
C TRP A 32 -4.15 -0.97 -3.01
N ASN A 33 -5.20 -1.73 -3.35
CA ASN A 33 -6.53 -1.55 -2.77
C ASN A 33 -6.59 -1.85 -1.27
N LEU A 34 -5.73 -2.76 -0.80
CA LEU A 34 -5.65 -3.14 0.61
C LEU A 34 -4.56 -2.37 1.37
N ALA A 35 -3.71 -1.61 0.68
CA ALA A 35 -2.67 -0.82 1.32
C ALA A 35 -3.30 0.37 2.08
N PRO A 36 -2.82 0.68 3.29
CA PRO A 36 -3.18 1.92 3.98
C PRO A 36 -2.94 3.11 3.05
N SER A 37 -3.97 3.94 2.91
CA SER A 37 -3.92 5.05 1.96
C SER A 37 -4.62 6.29 2.48
N TRP A 38 -4.13 7.42 2.00
CA TRP A 38 -4.65 8.75 2.26
C TRP A 38 -5.08 9.35 0.94
N SER A 39 -6.32 9.81 0.88
CA SER A 39 -6.86 10.55 -0.26
C SER A 39 -7.08 12.00 0.12
N ASP A 40 -6.81 12.90 -0.81
CA ASP A 40 -7.22 14.30 -0.74
C ASP A 40 -8.38 14.51 -1.72
N ASP A 41 -9.48 15.05 -1.22
CA ASP A 41 -10.66 15.47 -1.96
C ASP A 41 -10.61 16.97 -2.35
N GLY A 42 -9.46 17.63 -2.14
CA GLY A 42 -9.19 19.04 -2.44
C GLY A 42 -8.62 19.37 -3.83
N VAL A 43 -7.97 20.55 -3.94
CA VAL A 43 -7.49 21.20 -5.18
C VAL A 43 -6.02 20.84 -5.50
N GLY A 44 -5.50 19.74 -4.95
CA GLY A 44 -4.11 19.28 -5.13
C GLY A 44 -3.92 18.34 -6.33
N ASN A 45 -2.69 18.23 -6.84
CA ASN A 45 -2.36 17.27 -7.91
C ASN A 45 -2.16 15.83 -7.39
N ILE A 46 -2.16 15.60 -6.07
CA ILE A 46 -2.02 14.27 -5.46
C ILE A 46 -3.40 13.86 -4.95
N ASN A 47 -4.01 12.88 -5.60
CA ASN A 47 -5.36 12.42 -5.28
C ASN A 47 -5.34 11.31 -4.23
N LYS A 48 -4.31 10.46 -4.28
CA LYS A 48 -4.13 9.33 -3.35
C LYS A 48 -2.66 9.05 -3.14
N ALA A 49 -2.28 8.79 -1.90
CA ALA A 49 -0.99 8.23 -1.54
C ALA A 49 -1.20 6.94 -0.74
N ALA A 50 -0.39 5.93 -0.99
CA ALA A 50 -0.35 4.71 -0.20
C ALA A 50 1.11 4.28 0.01
N ILE A 51 1.38 3.67 1.16
CA ILE A 51 2.71 3.17 1.52
C ILE A 51 2.55 1.75 2.07
N THR A 52 3.44 0.86 1.66
CA THR A 52 3.60 -0.48 2.24
C THR A 52 5.08 -0.87 2.15
N HIS A 53 5.47 -1.94 2.83
CA HIS A 53 6.84 -2.42 2.82
C HIS A 53 6.89 -3.94 2.97
N ASP A 54 7.96 -4.56 2.52
CA ASP A 54 8.33 -5.92 2.91
C ASP A 54 9.61 -5.90 3.74
N ILE A 55 10.36 -7.00 3.77
CA ILE A 55 11.62 -7.11 4.51
C ILE A 55 12.77 -6.33 3.85
N ASP A 56 12.70 -6.10 2.54
CA ASP A 56 13.79 -5.55 1.72
C ASP A 56 13.47 -4.14 1.20
N TRP A 57 12.19 -3.80 1.00
CA TRP A 57 11.77 -2.59 0.29
C TRP A 57 10.60 -1.85 0.94
N VAL A 58 10.60 -0.52 0.77
CA VAL A 58 9.43 0.33 1.00
C VAL A 58 8.89 0.78 -0.34
N TYR A 59 7.59 0.56 -0.57
CA TYR A 59 6.89 0.87 -1.80
C TYR A 59 5.99 2.09 -1.59
N PHE A 60 6.05 3.03 -2.54
CA PHE A 60 5.20 4.21 -2.57
C PHE A 60 4.28 4.17 -3.78
N TYR A 61 2.99 4.43 -3.55
CA TYR A 61 2.01 4.66 -4.61
C TYR A 61 1.48 6.07 -4.50
N ILE A 62 1.58 6.83 -5.58
CA ILE A 62 1.08 8.20 -5.68
C ILE A 62 0.22 8.28 -6.94
N ARG A 63 -1.08 8.51 -6.76
CA ARG A 63 -2.03 8.77 -7.85
C ARG A 63 -2.17 10.27 -8.02
N THR A 64 -1.91 10.78 -9.22
CA THR A 64 -2.05 12.19 -9.56
C THR A 64 -3.33 12.48 -10.35
N THR A 65 -3.74 13.76 -10.40
CA THR A 65 -4.91 14.18 -11.18
C THR A 65 -4.67 14.09 -12.67
N ASN A 66 -3.48 14.51 -13.12
CA ASN A 66 -3.06 14.39 -14.50
C ASN A 66 -2.13 13.19 -14.66
N GLU A 67 -2.26 12.47 -15.77
CA GLU A 67 -1.32 11.42 -16.13
C GLU A 67 0.07 12.03 -16.28
N VAL A 68 1.00 11.49 -15.51
CA VAL A 68 2.42 11.84 -15.57
C VAL A 68 3.06 10.71 -16.33
N ALA A 69 3.29 10.91 -17.64
CA ALA A 69 4.09 9.96 -18.40
C ALA A 69 5.49 9.91 -17.75
N LEU A 70 5.88 8.76 -17.24
CA LEU A 70 7.23 8.52 -16.75
C LEU A 70 8.14 8.49 -17.98
N ASP A 71 8.81 9.61 -18.26
CA ASP A 71 10.05 9.59 -19.01
C ASP A 71 11.11 8.97 -18.10
N GLU A 72 11.90 8.03 -18.62
CA GLU A 72 12.74 7.05 -17.92
C GLU A 72 13.74 7.67 -16.92
N ASN A 73 13.89 9.01 -16.92
CA ASN A 73 14.83 9.73 -16.06
C ASN A 73 14.22 10.93 -15.32
N THR A 74 12.93 11.25 -15.53
CA THR A 74 12.34 12.47 -14.93
C THR A 74 10.85 12.31 -14.70
N LEU A 75 10.38 12.62 -13.48
CA LEU A 75 8.97 12.91 -13.23
C LEU A 75 8.67 14.30 -13.81
N PRO A 76 7.84 14.47 -14.86
CA PRO A 76 7.55 15.78 -15.46
C PRO A 76 6.66 16.69 -14.60
N ASN A 77 6.58 16.47 -13.28
CA ASN A 77 5.75 17.25 -12.37
C ASN A 77 6.58 17.82 -11.21
N SER A 78 6.00 18.79 -10.50
CA SER A 78 6.62 19.46 -9.35
C SER A 78 6.51 18.68 -8.04
N ILE A 79 6.08 17.41 -8.08
CA ILE A 79 5.93 16.60 -6.87
C ILE A 79 7.31 16.32 -6.28
N ARG A 80 7.43 16.52 -4.98
CA ARG A 80 8.64 16.24 -4.20
C ARG A 80 8.31 15.16 -3.19
N LEU A 81 9.09 14.08 -3.19
CA LEU A 81 9.06 13.10 -2.11
C LEU A 81 10.14 13.49 -1.09
N VAL A 82 9.74 13.65 0.16
CA VAL A 82 10.65 13.92 1.28
C VAL A 82 10.50 12.76 2.25
N ILE A 83 11.64 12.14 2.59
CA ILE A 83 11.70 11.00 3.50
C ILE A 83 12.69 11.35 4.58
N ASP A 84 12.27 11.17 5.83
CA ASP A 84 13.13 11.27 7.01
C ASP A 84 13.19 9.90 7.68
N PHE A 85 14.35 9.53 8.22
CA PHE A 85 14.59 8.22 8.81
C PHE A 85 15.04 8.38 10.26
N ASP A 86 14.48 7.57 11.15
CA ASP A 86 14.87 7.47 12.55
C ASP A 86 15.14 5.99 12.92
N ASN A 87 15.83 5.75 14.04
CA ASN A 87 16.21 4.42 14.54
C ASN A 87 15.48 4.08 15.85
#